data_AF-A0A7C2IIG0-F1
#
_entry.id   AF-A0A7C2IIG0-F1
#
_cell.length_a   1.000
_cell.length_b   1.000
_cell.length_c   1.000
_cell.angle_alpha   90.00
_cell.angle_beta   90.00
_cell.angle_gamma   90.00
#
_symmetry.space_group_name_H-M   'P 1'
#
loop_
_entity.id
_entity.type
_entity.pdbx_description
1 polymer ?
#
loop_
_entity_poly.entity_id
_entity_poly.type
_entity_poly.pdbx_seq_one_letter_code
_entity_poly.pdbx_strand_id
1 'polypeptide(L)'
;MNEIQPPNKPYSKSDAWASQQGPGGYAPATAAEASVEDRVGFIRKVYALFFVATLFAVGGVFIGFSNPELMVAVAQHPWISLLLMIGGIFLAQAVRHQKGVNLVAFFGFTTMTGVIISPLLYIVSQTNFASIVQAGVLTVGIFGGLTVYVFVSNRDFSFMRGMLTVGLIVVVLAGFLNFLIVG
;
A
#
# COMPACT_ATOMS: atom_id res chain seq x y z
N MET A 1 -49.44 -34.45 1.62
CA MET A 1 -50.07 -33.14 1.45
C MET A 1 -49.01 -32.11 1.76
N ASN A 2 -48.46 -31.45 0.73
CA ASN A 2 -47.44 -30.42 0.92
C ASN A 2 -48.15 -29.16 1.43
N GLU A 3 -47.93 -28.83 2.70
CA GLU A 3 -48.39 -27.56 3.26
C GLU A 3 -47.69 -26.41 2.52
N ILE A 4 -48.45 -25.68 1.72
CA ILE A 4 -48.01 -24.44 1.11
C ILE A 4 -47.94 -23.42 2.24
N GLN A 5 -46.72 -23.03 2.63
CA GLN A 5 -46.53 -21.98 3.64
C GLN A 5 -47.08 -20.63 3.13
N PRO A 6 -47.76 -19.85 3.98
CA PRO A 6 -48.33 -18.58 3.58
C PRO A 6 -47.24 -17.57 3.18
N PRO A 7 -47.51 -16.69 2.19
CA PRO A 7 -46.51 -15.89 1.48
C PRO A 7 -45.95 -14.70 2.27
N ASN A 8 -46.22 -14.59 3.57
CA ASN A 8 -45.84 -13.40 4.36
C ASN A 8 -45.38 -13.73 5.78
N LYS A 9 -44.37 -14.60 5.90
CA LYS A 9 -43.53 -14.61 7.10
C LYS A 9 -42.44 -13.55 6.91
N PRO A 10 -42.27 -12.59 7.84
CA PRO A 10 -41.08 -11.75 7.87
C PRO A 10 -39.85 -12.67 7.86
N TYR A 11 -38.83 -12.34 7.08
CA TYR A 11 -37.54 -13.04 7.15
C TYR A 11 -37.03 -12.99 8.60
N SER A 12 -37.19 -14.08 9.36
CA SER A 12 -36.46 -14.27 10.60
C SER A 12 -35.04 -14.63 10.19
N LYS A 13 -34.08 -13.73 10.45
CA LYS A 13 -32.66 -14.08 10.36
C LYS A 13 -32.46 -15.37 11.16
N SER A 14 -32.05 -16.45 10.49
CA SER A 14 -31.80 -17.71 11.18
C SER A 14 -30.59 -17.53 12.10
N ASP A 15 -30.75 -17.97 13.35
CA ASP A 15 -29.68 -18.01 14.35
C ASP A 15 -28.49 -18.87 13.91
N ALA A 16 -28.61 -19.62 12.81
CA ALA A 16 -27.51 -20.34 12.16
C ALA A 16 -26.38 -19.41 11.68
N TRP A 17 -26.65 -18.13 11.42
CA TRP A 17 -25.64 -17.11 11.13
C TRP A 17 -25.21 -16.31 12.36
N ALA A 18 -25.87 -16.54 13.50
CA ALA A 18 -25.51 -15.95 14.78
C ALA A 18 -24.53 -16.91 15.48
N SER A 19 -23.30 -16.47 15.65
CA SER A 19 -22.24 -17.12 16.45
C SER A 19 -21.49 -18.30 15.83
N GLN A 20 -20.67 -18.02 14.80
CA GLN A 20 -19.30 -18.56 14.81
C GLN A 20 -18.37 -17.53 15.47
N GLN A 21 -18.58 -17.33 16.77
CA GLN A 21 -17.65 -16.61 17.63
C GLN A 21 -16.54 -17.59 18.01
N GLY A 22 -15.39 -17.50 17.33
CA GLY A 22 -14.16 -18.12 17.82
C GLY A 22 -13.76 -17.53 19.19
N PRO A 23 -12.87 -18.18 19.96
CA PRO A 23 -12.45 -17.70 21.28
C PRO A 23 -11.85 -16.30 21.13
N GLY A 24 -12.63 -15.26 21.46
CA GLY A 24 -12.26 -13.86 21.23
C GLY A 24 -13.39 -12.92 20.84
N GLY A 25 -14.58 -13.36 20.43
CA GLY A 25 -15.79 -12.50 20.36
C GLY A 25 -15.75 -11.26 19.43
N TYR A 26 -14.65 -10.98 18.74
CA TYR A 26 -14.55 -9.88 17.78
C TYR A 26 -15.10 -10.33 16.43
N ALA A 27 -16.32 -9.92 16.10
CA ALA A 27 -16.72 -9.86 14.69
C ALA A 27 -15.74 -8.90 13.99
N PRO A 28 -15.14 -9.26 12.84
CA PRO A 28 -14.24 -8.36 12.11
C PRO A 28 -15.04 -7.18 11.57
N ALA A 29 -15.15 -6.11 12.37
CA ALA A 29 -15.72 -4.85 11.93
C ALA A 29 -14.70 -4.14 11.04
N THR A 30 -15.17 -3.65 9.89
CA THR A 30 -14.31 -2.87 9.00
C THR A 30 -14.03 -1.49 9.62
N ALA A 31 -12.89 -0.87 9.28
CA ALA A 31 -12.62 0.50 9.75
C ALA A 31 -13.72 1.49 9.32
N ALA A 32 -14.48 1.16 8.26
CA ALA A 32 -15.63 1.92 7.79
C ALA A 32 -16.87 1.83 8.70
N GLU A 33 -16.90 0.93 9.69
CA GLU A 33 -17.98 0.76 10.66
C GLU A 33 -17.65 1.36 12.03
N ALA A 34 -16.39 1.74 12.27
CA ALA A 34 -15.92 2.32 13.55
C ALA A 34 -16.55 3.70 13.84
N SER A 35 -16.40 4.22 15.06
CA SER A 35 -16.83 5.58 15.37
C SER A 35 -16.08 6.63 14.52
N VAL A 36 -16.63 7.84 14.35
CA VAL A 36 -15.95 8.91 13.61
C VAL A 36 -14.59 9.25 14.24
N GLU A 37 -14.54 9.30 15.57
CA GLU A 37 -13.30 9.53 16.33
C GLU A 37 -12.24 8.46 16.03
N ASP A 38 -12.63 7.18 16.07
CA ASP A 38 -11.72 6.05 15.78
C ASP A 38 -11.23 6.07 14.33
N ARG A 39 -12.10 6.42 13.38
CA ARG A 39 -11.74 6.55 11.96
C ARG A 39 -10.69 7.63 11.77
N VAL A 40 -10.89 8.82 12.33
CA VAL A 40 -9.94 9.93 12.22
C VAL A 40 -8.61 9.58 12.90
N GLY A 41 -8.65 8.93 14.07
CA GLY A 41 -7.47 8.44 14.76
C GLY A 41 -6.70 7.39 13.96
N PHE A 42 -7.39 6.45 13.34
CA PHE A 42 -6.80 5.45 12.45
C PHE A 42 -6.15 6.10 11.23
N ILE A 43 -6.87 6.99 10.54
CA ILE A 43 -6.37 7.70 9.36
C ILE A 43 -5.08 8.47 9.69
N ARG A 44 -5.04 9.21 10.80
CA ARG A 44 -3.83 9.93 11.23
C ARG A 44 -2.64 8.99 11.40
N LYS A 45 -2.84 7.82 12.01
CA LYS A 45 -1.78 6.82 12.18
C LYS A 45 -1.29 6.26 10.84
N VAL A 46 -2.20 6.00 9.90
CA VAL A 46 -1.84 5.53 8.56
C VAL A 46 -1.00 6.56 7.81
N TYR A 47 -1.42 7.82 7.80
CA TYR A 47 -0.66 8.91 7.15
C TYR A 47 0.70 9.14 7.82
N ALA A 48 0.77 9.13 9.16
CA ALA A 48 2.02 9.27 9.88
C ALA A 48 2.97 8.10 9.59
N LEU A 49 2.46 6.87 9.60
CA LEU A 49 3.24 5.67 9.31
C LEU A 49 3.77 5.71 7.86
N PHE A 50 2.93 6.10 6.90
CA PHE A 50 3.32 6.26 5.49
C PHE A 50 4.40 7.32 5.31
N PHE A 51 4.26 8.47 5.97
CA PHE A 51 5.26 9.54 5.90
C PHE A 51 6.62 9.08 6.44
N VAL A 52 6.64 8.46 7.62
CA VAL A 52 7.87 7.92 8.21
C VAL A 52 8.46 6.82 7.32
N ALA A 53 7.64 5.91 6.79
CA ALA A 53 8.09 4.86 5.86
C ALA A 53 8.78 5.43 4.62
N THR A 54 8.23 6.52 4.10
CA THR A 54 8.80 7.24 2.95
C THR A 54 10.18 7.82 3.29
N LEU A 55 10.35 8.41 4.48
CA LEU A 55 11.66 8.86 4.96
C LEU A 55 12.66 7.71 5.11
N PHE A 56 12.22 6.55 5.59
CA PHE A 56 13.05 5.35 5.67
C PHE A 56 13.47 4.84 4.27
N ALA A 57 12.59 4.94 3.28
CA ALA A 57 12.91 4.63 1.89
C ALA A 57 13.93 5.63 1.31
N VAL A 58 13.76 6.93 1.57
CA VAL A 58 14.75 7.96 1.20
C VAL A 58 16.11 7.69 1.88
N GLY A 59 16.11 7.29 3.15
CA GLY A 59 17.30 6.84 3.85
C GLY A 59 17.95 5.61 3.20
N GLY A 60 17.14 4.66 2.71
CA GLY A 60 17.61 3.53 1.91
C GLY A 60 18.31 3.94 0.62
N VAL A 61 17.76 4.92 -0.11
CA VAL A 61 18.40 5.49 -1.29
C VAL A 61 19.74 6.12 -0.93
N PHE A 62 19.80 6.87 0.18
CA PHE A 62 21.04 7.48 0.67
C PHE A 62 22.10 6.43 1.04
N ILE A 63 21.70 5.34 1.70
CA ILE A 63 22.59 4.18 1.97
C ILE A 63 23.12 3.62 0.65
N GLY A 64 22.25 3.44 -0.35
CA GLY A 64 22.64 3.04 -1.69
C GLY A 64 23.72 3.95 -2.28
N PHE A 65 23.45 5.25 -2.38
CA PHE A 65 24.38 6.24 -2.95
C PHE A 65 25.72 6.33 -2.21
N SER A 66 25.69 6.09 -0.89
CA SER A 66 26.90 6.13 -0.06
C SER A 66 27.75 4.86 -0.18
N ASN A 67 27.22 3.78 -0.77
CA ASN A 67 27.89 2.49 -0.90
C ASN A 67 27.88 2.00 -2.37
N PRO A 68 28.86 2.41 -3.19
CA PRO A 68 28.91 2.04 -4.61
C PRO A 68 28.92 0.53 -4.86
N GLU A 69 29.62 -0.25 -4.02
CA GLU A 69 29.64 -1.72 -4.11
C GLU A 69 28.26 -2.35 -3.95
N LEU A 70 27.46 -1.82 -3.01
CA LEU A 70 26.09 -2.25 -2.77
C LEU A 70 25.22 -1.98 -4.01
N MET A 71 25.34 -0.78 -4.59
CA MET A 71 24.60 -0.43 -5.81
C MET A 71 24.95 -1.31 -7.00
N VAL A 72 26.25 -1.58 -7.19
CA VAL A 72 26.72 -2.49 -8.23
C VAL A 72 26.17 -3.89 -7.99
N ALA A 73 26.21 -4.39 -6.76
CA ALA A 73 25.66 -5.71 -6.42
C ALA A 73 24.15 -5.82 -6.72
N VAL A 74 23.37 -4.79 -6.36
CA VAL A 74 21.92 -4.72 -6.65
C VAL A 74 21.66 -4.73 -8.16
N ALA A 75 22.45 -3.97 -8.93
CA ALA A 75 22.31 -3.87 -10.38
C ALA A 75 22.75 -5.14 -11.13
N GLN A 76 23.81 -5.80 -10.66
CA GLN A 76 24.35 -7.02 -11.27
C GLN A 76 23.51 -8.27 -10.97
N HIS A 77 22.79 -8.28 -9.85
CA HIS A 77 21.99 -9.42 -9.42
C HIS A 77 20.50 -9.08 -9.26
N PRO A 78 19.80 -8.73 -10.36
CA PRO A 78 18.40 -8.31 -10.31
C PRO A 78 17.48 -9.40 -9.74
N TRP A 79 17.79 -10.68 -9.97
CA TRP A 79 17.05 -11.81 -9.40
C TRP A 79 17.15 -11.90 -7.88
N ILE A 80 18.32 -11.57 -7.30
CA ILE A 80 18.49 -11.53 -5.85
C ILE A 80 17.68 -10.38 -5.27
N SER A 81 17.75 -9.20 -5.89
CA SER A 81 16.94 -8.03 -5.51
C SER A 81 15.44 -8.34 -5.56
N LEU A 82 14.97 -9.05 -6.59
CA LEU A 82 13.58 -9.50 -6.69
C LEU A 82 13.20 -10.46 -5.56
N LEU A 83 14.04 -11.46 -5.29
CA LEU A 83 13.81 -12.41 -4.20
C LEU A 83 13.80 -11.72 -2.83
N LEU A 84 14.67 -10.74 -2.61
CA LEU A 84 14.68 -9.93 -1.39
C LEU A 84 13.39 -9.11 -1.25
N MET A 85 12.89 -8.52 -2.34
CA MET A 85 11.60 -7.82 -2.31
C MET A 85 10.45 -8.76 -1.98
N ILE A 86 10.34 -9.89 -2.68
CA ILE A 86 9.27 -10.87 -2.46
C ILE A 86 9.35 -11.45 -1.05
N GLY A 87 10.55 -11.90 -0.64
CA GLY A 87 10.81 -12.43 0.70
C GLY A 87 10.55 -11.40 1.80
N GLY A 88 10.92 -10.14 1.57
CA GLY A 88 10.65 -9.03 2.48
C GLY A 88 9.17 -8.75 2.67
N ILE A 89 8.37 -8.83 1.60
CA ILE A 89 6.89 -8.73 1.68
C ILE A 89 6.35 -9.87 2.53
N PHE A 90 6.74 -11.12 2.24
CA PHE A 90 6.26 -12.27 3.02
C PHE A 90 6.68 -12.19 4.50
N LEU A 91 7.90 -11.74 4.78
CA LEU A 91 8.39 -11.53 6.14
C LEU A 91 7.54 -10.48 6.86
N ALA A 92 7.36 -9.30 6.26
CA ALA A 92 6.55 -8.23 6.83
C ALA A 92 5.10 -8.66 7.07
N GLN A 93 4.52 -9.45 6.15
CA GLN A 93 3.19 -10.03 6.31
C GLN A 93 3.14 -11.09 7.43
N ALA A 94 4.15 -11.95 7.55
CA ALA A 94 4.21 -12.99 8.57
C ALA A 94 4.25 -12.40 9.98
N VAL A 95 4.94 -11.28 10.17
CA VAL A 95 5.07 -10.63 11.49
C VAL A 95 4.04 -9.52 11.74
N ARG A 96 3.08 -9.29 10.83
CA ARG A 96 2.16 -8.12 10.89
C ARG A 96 1.36 -7.99 12.19
N HIS A 97 1.05 -9.12 12.85
CA HIS A 97 0.29 -9.15 14.10
C HIS A 97 1.18 -9.09 15.35
N GLN A 98 2.50 -9.13 15.19
CA GLN A 98 3.46 -9.01 16.29
C GLN A 98 3.76 -7.53 16.53
N LYS A 99 3.24 -6.97 17.63
CA LYS A 99 3.44 -5.56 18.00
C LYS A 99 4.93 -5.24 18.13
N GLY A 100 5.37 -4.13 17.52
CA GLY A 100 6.77 -3.69 17.54
C GLY A 100 7.59 -4.33 16.42
N VAL A 101 7.61 -5.66 16.33
CA VAL A 101 8.30 -6.38 15.25
C VAL A 101 7.71 -6.04 13.88
N ASN A 102 6.39 -5.87 13.79
CA ASN A 102 5.72 -5.44 12.57
C ASN A 102 6.23 -4.10 12.01
N LEU A 103 6.47 -3.12 12.89
CA LEU A 103 6.98 -1.81 12.50
C LEU A 103 8.44 -1.90 12.07
N VAL A 104 9.27 -2.67 12.78
CA VAL A 104 10.67 -2.90 12.40
C VAL A 104 10.76 -3.59 11.04
N ALA A 105 9.97 -4.65 10.82
CA ALA A 105 9.93 -5.35 9.55
C ALA A 105 9.43 -4.45 8.41
N PHE A 106 8.41 -3.62 8.67
CA PHE A 106 7.88 -2.67 7.70
C PHE A 106 8.91 -1.59 7.33
N PHE A 107 9.53 -0.93 8.31
CA PHE A 107 10.53 0.10 8.04
C PHE A 107 11.82 -0.48 7.45
N GLY A 108 12.24 -1.67 7.90
CA GLY A 108 13.36 -2.38 7.30
C GLY A 108 13.10 -2.73 5.84
N PHE A 109 11.88 -3.21 5.53
CA PHE A 109 11.45 -3.48 4.16
C PHE A 109 11.43 -2.22 3.29
N THR A 110 10.94 -1.09 3.82
CA THR A 110 10.89 0.17 3.05
C THR A 110 12.27 0.75 2.82
N THR A 111 13.18 0.68 3.79
CA THR A 111 14.59 1.05 3.60
C THR A 111 15.29 0.13 2.60
N MET A 112 15.10 -1.19 2.68
CA MET A 112 15.64 -2.13 1.70
C MET A 112 15.13 -1.83 0.29
N THR A 113 13.84 -1.50 0.15
CA THR A 113 13.27 -1.07 -1.14
C THR A 113 13.97 0.18 -1.65
N GLY A 114 14.26 1.15 -0.79
CA GLY A 114 15.05 2.36 -1.11
C GLY A 114 16.45 2.04 -1.64
N VAL A 115 17.14 1.08 -1.01
CA VAL A 115 18.45 0.58 -1.49
C VAL A 115 18.31 -0.06 -2.86
N ILE A 116 17.29 -0.90 -3.07
CA ILE A 116 17.11 -1.64 -4.32
C ILE A 116 16.84 -0.70 -5.51
N ILE A 117 16.11 0.41 -5.31
CA ILE A 117 15.84 1.38 -6.36
C ILE A 117 17.00 2.38 -6.61
N SER A 118 18.01 2.42 -5.74
CA SER A 118 19.06 3.44 -5.81
C SER A 118 19.90 3.37 -7.10
N PRO A 119 20.23 2.21 -7.71
CA PRO A 119 20.96 2.19 -8.99
C PRO A 119 20.20 2.90 -10.11
N LEU A 120 18.87 2.77 -10.13
CA LEU A 120 18.01 3.46 -11.11
C LEU A 120 18.04 4.98 -10.90
N LEU A 121 17.90 5.43 -9.65
CA LEU A 121 18.00 6.85 -9.33
C LEU A 121 19.38 7.41 -9.64
N TYR A 122 20.43 6.61 -9.48
CA TYR A 122 21.78 7.02 -9.87
C TYR A 122 21.89 7.22 -11.38
N ILE A 123 21.36 6.31 -12.20
CA ILE A 123 21.37 6.48 -13.67
C ILE A 123 20.65 7.79 -14.07
N VAL A 124 19.49 8.06 -13.48
CA VAL A 124 18.74 9.32 -13.71
C VAL A 124 19.53 10.55 -13.23
N SER A 125 20.26 10.42 -12.12
CA SER A 125 21.07 11.52 -11.60
C SER A 125 22.20 11.95 -12.55
N GLN A 126 22.73 11.01 -13.35
CA GLN A 126 23.80 11.28 -14.32
C GLN A 126 23.29 12.10 -15.51
N THR A 127 22.01 11.98 -15.86
CA THR A 127 21.42 12.75 -16.97
C THR A 127 20.88 14.09 -16.49
N ASN A 128 20.11 14.10 -15.40
CA ASN A 128 19.57 15.31 -14.79
C ASN A 128 19.26 15.09 -13.31
N PHE A 129 20.19 15.43 -12.42
CA PHE A 129 19.99 15.34 -10.97
C PHE A 129 18.77 16.13 -10.49
N ALA A 130 18.50 17.31 -11.05
CA ALA A 130 17.37 18.14 -10.63
C ALA A 130 16.01 17.45 -10.87
N SER A 131 15.94 16.53 -11.85
CA SER A 131 14.70 15.79 -12.15
C SER A 131 14.22 14.92 -10.98
N ILE A 132 15.14 14.37 -10.17
CA ILE A 132 14.79 13.55 -9.00
C ILE A 132 14.08 14.40 -7.95
N VAL A 133 14.64 15.57 -7.67
CA VAL A 133 14.06 16.52 -6.69
C VAL A 133 12.73 17.05 -7.19
N GLN A 134 12.64 17.41 -8.47
CA GLN A 134 11.39 17.88 -9.08
C GLN A 134 10.28 16.83 -9.02
N ALA A 135 10.58 15.57 -9.37
CA ALA A 135 9.62 14.47 -9.28
C ALA A 135 9.17 14.22 -7.84
N GLY A 136 10.10 14.29 -6.86
CA GLY A 136 9.77 14.19 -5.44
C GLY A 136 8.84 15.30 -4.96
N VAL A 137 9.16 16.56 -5.29
CA VAL A 137 8.34 17.73 -4.92
C VAL A 137 6.96 17.65 -5.54
N LEU A 138 6.85 17.28 -6.82
CA LEU A 138 5.56 17.10 -7.49
C LEU A 138 4.74 15.98 -6.85
N THR A 139 5.38 14.86 -6.52
CA THR A 139 4.71 13.73 -5.85
C THR A 139 4.13 14.15 -4.50
N VAL A 140 4.95 14.81 -3.66
CA VAL A 140 4.51 15.32 -2.35
C VAL A 140 3.42 16.38 -2.52
N GLY A 141 3.58 17.30 -3.47
CA GLY A 141 2.61 18.37 -3.74
C GLY A 141 1.26 17.84 -4.20
N ILE A 142 1.25 16.91 -5.16
CA ILE A 142 0.01 16.29 -5.68
C ILE A 142 -0.63 15.44 -4.59
N PHE A 143 0.12 14.55 -3.93
CA PHE A 143 -0.40 13.68 -2.88
C PHE A 143 -0.96 14.50 -1.71
N GLY A 144 -0.20 15.47 -1.22
CA GLY A 144 -0.60 16.35 -0.13
C GLY A 144 -1.80 17.22 -0.51
N GLY A 145 -1.78 17.84 -1.70
CA GLY A 145 -2.88 18.66 -2.20
C GLY A 145 -4.18 17.86 -2.35
N LEU A 146 -4.13 16.66 -2.93
CA LEU A 146 -5.28 15.77 -3.02
C LEU A 146 -5.76 15.32 -1.64
N THR A 147 -4.85 15.01 -0.72
CA THR A 147 -5.17 14.63 0.66
C THR A 147 -5.97 15.75 1.33
N VAL A 148 -5.47 16.99 1.30
CA VAL A 148 -6.16 18.17 1.86
C VAL A 148 -7.51 18.37 1.19
N TYR A 149 -7.57 18.26 -0.14
CA TYR A 149 -8.83 18.41 -0.89
C TYR A 149 -9.89 17.41 -0.45
N VAL A 150 -9.53 16.14 -0.23
CA VAL A 150 -10.46 15.11 0.27
C VAL A 150 -10.99 15.48 1.65
N PHE A 151 -10.14 15.95 2.57
CA PHE A 151 -10.58 16.34 3.92
C PHE A 151 -11.45 17.61 3.93
N VAL A 152 -11.15 18.60 3.09
CA VAL A 152 -11.87 19.88 3.07
C VAL A 152 -13.19 19.78 2.30
N SER A 153 -13.21 19.01 1.20
CA SER A 153 -14.35 19.01 0.28
C SER A 153 -15.60 18.35 0.85
N ASN A 154 -15.48 17.46 1.85
CA ASN A 154 -16.59 16.64 2.39
C ASN A 154 -17.41 15.92 1.29
N ARG A 155 -16.80 15.67 0.12
CA ARG A 155 -17.43 14.98 -1.00
C ARG A 155 -17.21 13.48 -0.88
N ASP A 156 -18.23 12.70 -1.25
CA ASP A 156 -18.07 11.27 -1.48
C ASP A 156 -17.56 11.03 -2.91
N PHE A 157 -16.40 10.37 -3.04
CA PHE A 157 -15.77 10.04 -4.32
C PHE A 157 -16.12 8.64 -4.81
N SER A 158 -17.09 7.96 -4.21
CA SER A 158 -17.53 6.60 -4.60
C SER A 158 -17.96 6.51 -6.07
N PHE A 159 -18.45 7.60 -6.66
CA PHE A 159 -18.79 7.67 -8.09
C PHE A 159 -17.56 7.48 -9.02
N MET A 160 -16.35 7.82 -8.56
CA MET A 160 -15.11 7.67 -9.34
C MET A 160 -14.59 6.22 -9.36
N ARG A 161 -15.12 5.33 -8.52
CA ARG A 161 -14.62 3.96 -8.36
C ARG A 161 -14.53 3.20 -9.69
N GLY A 162 -15.57 3.31 -10.53
CA GLY A 162 -15.58 2.64 -11.85
C GLY A 162 -14.47 3.15 -12.76
N MET A 163 -14.34 4.47 -12.89
CA MET A 163 -13.31 5.11 -13.70
C MET A 163 -11.90 4.77 -13.22
N LEU A 164 -11.64 4.84 -11.91
CA LEU A 164 -10.33 4.52 -11.33
C LEU A 164 -9.96 3.05 -11.52
N THR A 165 -10.92 2.13 -11.38
CA THR A 165 -10.69 0.69 -11.57
C THR A 165 -10.32 0.38 -13.01
N VAL A 166 -11.08 0.90 -13.98
CA VAL A 166 -10.80 0.71 -15.41
C VAL A 166 -9.47 1.39 -15.79
N GLY A 167 -9.23 2.61 -15.31
CA GLY A 167 -7.97 3.32 -15.54
C GLY A 167 -6.75 2.56 -15.03
N LEU A 168 -6.83 1.97 -13.84
CA LEU A 168 -5.75 1.13 -13.29
C LEU A 168 -5.50 -0.11 -14.16
N ILE A 169 -6.56 -0.80 -14.61
CA ILE A 169 -6.44 -1.97 -15.51
C ILE A 169 -5.74 -1.57 -16.80
N VAL A 170 -6.14 -0.44 -17.40
CA VAL A 170 -5.52 0.07 -18.65
C VAL A 170 -4.04 0.35 -18.46
N VAL A 171 -3.65 1.05 -17.39
CA VAL A 171 -2.23 1.36 -17.12
C VAL A 171 -1.41 0.09 -16.91
N VAL A 172 -1.93 -0.90 -16.18
CA VAL A 172 -1.23 -2.18 -15.95
C VAL A 172 -1.09 -2.98 -17.25
N LEU A 173 -2.15 -3.13 -18.03
CA LEU A 173 -2.11 -3.86 -19.30
C LEU A 173 -1.22 -3.15 -20.33
N ALA A 174 -1.31 -1.82 -20.44
CA ALA A 174 -0.45 -1.05 -21.32
C ALA A 174 1.03 -1.16 -20.91
N GLY A 175 1.32 -1.11 -19.60
CA GLY A 175 2.67 -1.31 -19.08
C GLY A 175 3.21 -2.72 -19.39
N PHE A 176 2.39 -3.74 -19.24
CA PHE A 176 2.75 -5.12 -19.58
C PHE A 176 2.95 -5.31 -21.08
N LEU A 177 2.09 -4.74 -21.93
CA LEU A 177 2.26 -4.75 -23.38
C LEU A 177 3.55 -4.02 -23.81
N ASN A 178 3.83 -2.86 -23.21
CA ASN A 178 5.08 -2.13 -23.49
C ASN A 178 6.31 -2.98 -23.13
N PHE A 179 6.26 -3.68 -21.99
CA PHE A 179 7.31 -4.62 -21.60
C PHE A 179 7.49 -5.77 -22.61
N LEU A 180 6.42 -6.29 -23.21
CA LEU A 180 6.51 -7.37 -24.21
C LEU A 180 6.93 -6.90 -25.61
N ILE A 181 6.60 -5.67 -26.00
CA ILE A 181 6.81 -5.15 -27.35
C ILE A 181 8.14 -4.41 -27.49
N VAL A 182 8.46 -3.57 -26.50
CA VAL A 182 9.63 -2.67 -26.52
C VAL A 182 10.77 -3.23 -25.64
N GLY A 183 10.44 -4.04 -24.64
CA GLY A 183 11.39 -4.64 -23.70
C GLY A 183 12.26 -5.73 -24.32
#